data_AF-A0ABD3PCI7-F1
#
_entry.id   AF-A0ABD3PCI7-F1
#
_cell.length_a   1.000
_cell.length_b   1.000
_cell.length_c   1.000
_cell.angle_alpha   90.00
_cell.angle_beta   90.00
_cell.angle_gamma   90.00
#
_symmetry.space_group_name_H-M   'P 1'
#
loop_
_entity.id
_entity.type
_entity.pdbx_description
1 polymer ?
#
loop_
_entity_poly.entity_id
_entity_poly.type
_entity_poly.pdbx_seq_one_letter_code
_entity_poly.pdbx_strand_id
1 'polypeptide(L)'
;MIFDVFSFYDVHFILCLIFESLYRTNNKSTDRMSLRSINAPSLVAAAGLSTLAGIPLLEALTFSTSPAVLKGLNLAAFAANVVAVSIPGRLDGQQDAAMRSGSINPTKPNASRPEEGTPLNEESNSSSYSLNRSRTLVNPSGWAFAIWGPIYLGEAAFVTSQLFASDTSLVALNKMLPNVTAPFVAANLFQSLWCASFRPSYGEGWKKYISVGMLAGTAYSLSLVNAAGYAAMVSADMVNQSYLLWPLAAHFGWTSAATLVNLNGSVASDKSATPRTLVAIGHSSAVIATTLGVGITLANSMPVYGLTLSWALAACADGMSHRIPTQRQEEEDVLSKAADVQRKLCWTGSVLCALAAAYSCVS
;
A
#
# COMPACT_ATOMS: atom_id res chain seq x y z
N MET A 1 -30.67 10.06 -4.83
CA MET A 1 -30.82 10.54 -3.43
C MET A 1 -31.13 9.29 -2.63
N ILE A 2 -30.30 8.91 -1.65
CA ILE A 2 -30.05 7.54 -1.13
C ILE A 2 -28.90 6.83 -1.89
N PHE A 3 -27.68 7.34 -1.72
CA PHE A 3 -26.41 6.59 -1.74
C PHE A 3 -25.32 7.44 -1.04
N ASP A 4 -25.73 8.18 0.00
CA ASP A 4 -24.82 8.68 1.03
C ASP A 4 -24.99 7.73 2.23
N VAL A 5 -23.92 7.52 3.01
CA VAL A 5 -23.82 6.59 4.15
C VAL A 5 -23.33 5.18 3.77
N PHE A 6 -22.10 5.11 3.25
CA PHE A 6 -21.11 4.11 3.70
C PHE A 6 -19.73 4.77 3.54
N SER A 7 -19.43 5.70 4.44
CA SER A 7 -18.11 6.31 4.49
C SER A 7 -17.14 5.33 5.16
N PHE A 8 -15.90 5.31 4.69
CA PHE A 8 -14.75 4.53 5.19
C PHE A 8 -14.58 4.53 6.73
N TYR A 9 -15.24 5.46 7.44
CA TYR A 9 -15.30 5.49 8.89
C TYR A 9 -16.05 4.29 9.50
N ASP A 10 -17.12 3.75 8.89
CA ASP A 10 -18.02 2.82 9.62
C ASP A 10 -17.43 1.40 9.80
N VAL A 11 -16.76 0.84 8.79
CA VAL A 11 -16.09 -0.48 8.91
C VAL A 11 -14.84 -0.39 9.79
N HIS A 12 -14.11 0.74 9.71
CA HIS A 12 -12.96 1.02 10.57
C HIS A 12 -13.40 1.28 12.03
N PHE A 13 -14.58 1.87 12.24
CA PHE A 13 -15.16 2.15 13.55
C PHE A 13 -15.59 0.87 14.28
N ILE A 14 -16.21 -0.08 13.58
CA ILE A 14 -16.62 -1.37 14.19
C ILE A 14 -15.40 -2.18 14.65
N LEU A 15 -14.34 -2.25 13.84
CA LEU A 15 -13.09 -2.92 14.24
C LEU A 15 -12.35 -2.14 15.34
N CYS A 16 -12.33 -0.80 15.27
CA CYS A 16 -11.78 0.03 16.36
C CYS A 16 -12.52 -0.17 17.68
N LEU A 17 -13.85 -0.29 17.69
CA LEU A 17 -14.63 -0.49 18.92
C LEU A 17 -14.35 -1.85 19.57
N ILE A 18 -14.17 -2.90 18.76
CA ILE A 18 -13.81 -4.25 19.27
C ILE A 18 -12.42 -4.23 19.91
N PHE A 19 -11.44 -3.55 19.30
CA PHE A 19 -10.08 -3.44 19.84
C PHE A 19 -9.95 -2.42 20.98
N GLU A 20 -10.68 -1.31 20.97
CA GLU A 20 -10.67 -0.32 22.06
C GLU A 20 -11.30 -0.89 23.35
N SER A 21 -12.33 -1.73 23.21
CA SER A 21 -12.92 -2.48 24.32
C SER A 21 -11.91 -3.43 24.99
N LEU A 22 -11.04 -4.05 24.20
CA LEU A 22 -9.96 -4.92 24.70
C LEU A 22 -8.76 -4.16 25.25
N TYR A 23 -8.49 -2.94 24.77
CA TYR A 23 -7.33 -2.14 25.20
C TYR A 23 -7.59 -1.33 26.48
N ARG A 24 -8.83 -0.87 26.72
CA ARG A 24 -9.18 -0.06 27.91
C ARG A 24 -9.11 -0.82 29.23
N THR A 25 -9.11 -2.15 29.22
CA THR A 25 -9.13 -2.95 30.45
C THR A 25 -7.77 -3.11 31.14
N ASN A 26 -6.66 -2.62 30.57
CA ASN A 26 -5.33 -3.08 31.02
C ASN A 26 -4.20 -2.05 31.22
N ASN A 27 -4.47 -0.77 31.55
CA ASN A 27 -3.40 0.21 31.79
C ASN A 27 -3.46 0.88 33.18
N LYS A 28 -2.71 0.32 34.14
CA LYS A 28 -2.18 1.04 35.31
C LYS A 28 -0.64 1.08 35.22
N SER A 29 -0.13 2.31 35.15
CA SER A 29 1.26 2.79 35.34
C SER A 29 2.40 1.76 35.44
N THR A 30 3.01 1.43 34.31
CA THR A 30 4.40 0.96 34.26
C THR A 30 5.22 1.88 33.38
N ASP A 31 6.44 2.15 33.83
CA ASP A 31 7.46 2.99 33.21
C ASP A 31 7.72 2.49 31.78
N ARG A 32 7.11 3.15 30.79
CA ARG A 32 7.12 2.70 29.40
C ARG A 32 8.50 2.99 28.82
N MET A 33 9.33 1.96 28.65
CA MET A 33 10.37 1.99 27.62
C MET A 33 9.73 2.55 26.35
N SER A 34 10.19 3.73 25.95
CA SER A 34 9.55 4.49 24.88
C SER A 34 9.65 3.68 23.60
N LEU A 35 8.51 3.14 23.13
CA LEU A 35 8.38 2.41 21.86
C LEU A 35 8.90 3.21 20.64
N ARG A 36 9.24 4.49 20.84
CA ARG A 36 9.96 5.34 19.89
C ARG A 36 11.29 4.74 19.42
N SER A 37 12.04 4.03 20.26
CA SER A 37 13.33 3.44 19.85
C SER A 37 13.17 2.29 18.85
N ILE A 38 12.06 1.57 18.91
CA ILE A 38 11.75 0.43 18.02
C ILE A 38 11.33 0.93 16.62
N ASN A 39 11.03 2.22 16.46
CA ASN A 39 10.57 2.82 15.21
C ASN A 39 11.58 3.83 14.64
N ALA A 40 12.87 3.59 14.85
CA ALA A 40 13.91 4.37 14.18
C ALA A 40 13.90 4.09 12.67
N PRO A 41 13.97 5.11 11.78
CA PRO A 41 14.03 4.91 10.33
C PRO A 41 15.10 3.92 9.88
N SER A 42 16.30 3.97 10.48
CA SER A 42 17.38 3.01 10.21
C SER A 42 17.01 1.59 10.62
N LEU A 43 16.32 1.41 11.75
CA LEU A 43 15.88 0.10 12.21
C LEU A 43 14.78 -0.49 11.30
N VAL A 44 13.81 0.33 10.87
CA VAL A 44 12.78 -0.11 9.92
C VAL A 44 13.38 -0.46 8.57
N ALA A 45 14.33 0.34 8.07
CA ALA A 45 15.05 0.02 6.84
C ALA A 45 15.86 -1.28 6.97
N ALA A 46 16.58 -1.45 8.08
CA ALA A 46 17.32 -2.68 8.37
C ALA A 46 16.39 -3.89 8.47
N ALA A 47 15.26 -3.79 9.16
CA ALA A 47 14.27 -4.84 9.26
C ALA A 47 13.67 -5.23 7.90
N GLY A 48 13.43 -4.25 7.02
CA GLY A 48 13.03 -4.52 5.65
C GLY A 48 14.10 -5.25 4.84
N LEU A 49 15.36 -4.80 4.93
CA LEU A 49 16.49 -5.47 4.27
C LEU A 49 16.71 -6.89 4.80
N SER A 50 16.60 -7.10 6.11
CA SER A 50 16.66 -8.43 6.73
C SER A 50 15.51 -9.32 6.29
N THR A 51 14.30 -8.78 6.19
CA THR A 51 13.14 -9.52 5.63
C THR A 51 13.45 -9.95 4.20
N LEU A 52 13.94 -9.05 3.35
CA LEU A 52 14.27 -9.35 1.94
C LEU A 52 15.34 -10.44 1.83
N ALA A 53 16.44 -10.29 2.56
CA ALA A 53 17.56 -11.23 2.54
C ALA A 53 17.20 -12.59 3.17
N GLY A 54 16.21 -12.60 4.06
CA GLY A 54 15.73 -13.80 4.74
C GLY A 54 14.77 -14.66 3.91
N ILE A 55 14.21 -14.15 2.80
CA ILE A 55 13.23 -14.89 1.98
C ILE A 55 13.77 -16.27 1.55
N PRO A 56 14.96 -16.41 0.94
CA PRO A 56 15.45 -17.70 0.47
C PRO A 56 15.69 -18.70 1.61
N LEU A 57 16.12 -18.20 2.78
CA LEU A 57 16.31 -19.03 3.97
C LEU A 57 14.97 -19.54 4.49
N LEU A 58 13.98 -18.64 4.61
CA LEU A 58 12.65 -19.01 5.05
C LEU A 58 12.00 -20.01 4.08
N GLU A 59 12.18 -19.81 2.78
CA GLU A 59 11.72 -20.73 1.73
C GLU A 59 12.39 -22.11 1.84
N ALA A 60 13.69 -22.19 2.08
CA ALA A 60 14.35 -23.48 2.31
C ALA A 60 13.76 -24.23 3.52
N LEU A 61 13.39 -23.50 4.58
CA LEU A 61 12.79 -24.07 5.78
C LEU A 61 11.35 -24.55 5.53
N THR A 62 10.57 -23.86 4.68
CA THR A 62 9.16 -24.23 4.45
C THR A 62 8.99 -25.60 3.81
N PHE A 63 9.92 -26.06 2.98
CA PHE A 63 9.86 -27.39 2.33
C PHE A 63 10.01 -28.57 3.31
N SER A 64 10.65 -28.36 4.46
CA SER A 64 10.81 -29.39 5.50
C SER A 64 9.80 -29.24 6.65
N THR A 65 8.92 -28.25 6.55
CA THR A 65 8.00 -27.86 7.62
C THR A 65 6.63 -28.49 7.42
N SER A 66 6.01 -28.94 8.52
CA SER A 66 4.65 -29.51 8.45
C SER A 66 3.62 -28.48 7.94
N PRO A 67 2.59 -28.90 7.19
CA PRO A 67 1.55 -27.99 6.71
C PRO A 67 0.88 -27.19 7.85
N ALA A 68 0.67 -27.79 9.02
CA ALA A 68 0.08 -27.10 10.17
C ALA A 68 0.90 -25.88 10.62
N VAL A 69 2.23 -25.99 10.61
CA VAL A 69 3.12 -24.88 10.96
C VAL A 69 3.08 -23.80 9.87
N LEU A 70 3.08 -24.17 8.59
CA LEU A 70 2.97 -23.20 7.48
C LEU A 70 1.66 -22.39 7.56
N LYS A 71 0.53 -23.06 7.80
CA LYS A 71 -0.77 -22.43 8.02
C LYS A 71 -0.73 -21.47 9.21
N GLY A 72 -0.11 -21.89 10.32
CA GLY A 72 0.10 -21.07 11.50
C GLY A 72 0.93 -19.82 11.22
N LEU A 73 2.01 -19.94 10.43
CA LEU A 73 2.85 -18.81 10.02
C LEU A 73 2.08 -17.81 9.16
N ASN A 74 1.32 -18.27 8.17
CA ASN A 74 0.47 -17.41 7.33
C ASN A 74 -0.57 -16.66 8.16
N LEU A 75 -1.25 -17.37 9.08
CA LEU A 75 -2.22 -16.77 9.99
C LEU A 75 -1.57 -15.71 10.89
N ALA A 76 -0.43 -16.04 11.50
CA ALA A 76 0.26 -15.13 12.39
C ALA A 76 0.75 -13.86 11.66
N ALA A 77 1.33 -14.02 10.47
CA ALA A 77 1.80 -12.89 9.66
C ALA A 77 0.64 -12.00 9.20
N PHE A 78 -0.45 -12.59 8.72
CA PHE A 78 -1.64 -11.84 8.32
C PHE A 78 -2.31 -11.13 9.51
N ALA A 79 -2.46 -11.81 10.65
CA ALA A 79 -3.02 -11.19 11.85
C ALA A 79 -2.14 -10.02 12.34
N ALA A 80 -0.82 -10.18 12.36
CA ALA A 80 0.10 -9.10 12.71
C ALA A 80 -0.03 -7.90 11.74
N ASN A 81 -0.19 -8.18 10.44
CA ASN A 81 -0.42 -7.16 9.43
C ASN A 81 -1.74 -6.42 9.65
N VAL A 82 -2.85 -7.14 9.86
CA VAL A 82 -4.17 -6.57 10.16
C VAL A 82 -4.10 -5.66 11.37
N VAL A 83 -3.40 -6.07 12.44
CA VAL A 83 -3.17 -5.23 13.62
C VAL A 83 -2.36 -3.98 13.26
N ALA A 84 -1.27 -4.13 12.49
CA ALA A 84 -0.44 -3.00 12.09
C ALA A 84 -1.21 -1.96 11.26
N VAL A 85 -2.03 -2.39 10.30
CA VAL A 85 -2.82 -1.48 9.45
C VAL A 85 -4.09 -0.96 10.11
N SER A 86 -4.61 -1.64 11.13
CA SER A 86 -5.74 -1.14 11.94
C SER A 86 -5.31 -0.01 12.88
N ILE A 87 -4.01 0.18 13.05
CA ILE A 87 -3.39 1.17 13.91
C ILE A 87 -2.41 2.06 13.09
N PRO A 88 -2.82 2.71 11.98
CA PRO A 88 -1.90 3.51 11.17
C PRO A 88 -1.35 4.69 11.97
N GLY A 89 -0.03 4.83 12.05
CA GLY A 89 0.63 5.93 12.78
C GLY A 89 0.32 6.01 14.29
N ARG A 90 -0.27 4.94 14.87
CA ARG A 90 -0.91 4.98 16.19
C ARG A 90 -0.21 4.17 17.29
N LEU A 91 0.87 3.43 17.01
CA LEU A 91 1.57 2.67 18.05
C LEU A 91 2.07 3.55 19.22
N ASP A 92 2.20 4.87 19.03
CA ASP A 92 2.51 5.83 20.10
C ASP A 92 1.62 7.09 20.09
N GLY A 93 0.54 7.11 19.30
CA GLY A 93 -0.46 8.19 19.29
C GLY A 93 -0.01 9.55 18.75
N GLN A 94 1.21 9.69 18.21
CA GLN A 94 1.73 10.99 17.74
C GLN A 94 0.87 11.62 16.64
N GLN A 95 0.42 10.82 15.68
CA GLN A 95 -0.42 11.31 14.58
C GLN A 95 -1.83 11.67 15.06
N ASP A 96 -2.43 10.84 15.92
CA ASP A 96 -3.73 11.11 16.54
C ASP A 96 -3.69 12.40 17.38
N ALA A 97 -2.59 12.62 18.12
CA ALA A 97 -2.36 13.83 18.90
C ALA A 97 -2.27 15.07 18.00
N ALA A 98 -1.53 14.99 16.87
CA ALA A 98 -1.42 16.08 15.91
C ALA A 98 -2.75 16.40 15.20
N MET A 99 -3.54 15.38 14.84
CA MET A 99 -4.87 15.59 14.27
C MET A 99 -5.84 16.22 15.28
N ARG A 100 -5.81 15.79 16.55
CA ARG A 100 -6.66 16.33 17.62
C ARG A 100 -6.24 17.73 18.07
N SER A 101 -4.96 18.07 18.02
CA SER A 101 -4.46 19.41 18.34
C SER A 101 -4.76 20.44 17.25
N GLY A 102 -5.49 20.07 16.18
CA GLY A 102 -5.86 20.98 15.09
C GLY A 102 -4.69 21.36 14.17
N SER A 103 -3.50 20.78 14.35
CA SER A 103 -2.35 21.03 13.48
C SER A 103 -2.43 20.28 12.14
N ILE A 104 -3.40 19.35 12.00
CA ILE A 104 -3.72 18.64 10.76
C ILE A 104 -5.24 18.56 10.64
N ASN A 105 -5.87 19.49 9.92
CA ASN A 105 -7.32 19.41 9.64
C ASN A 105 -7.54 18.68 8.29
N PRO A 106 -8.09 17.46 8.27
CA PRO A 106 -8.29 16.69 7.04
C PRO A 106 -9.34 17.30 6.10
N THR A 107 -10.25 18.12 6.62
CA THR A 107 -11.26 18.84 5.82
C THR A 107 -10.79 20.19 5.32
N LYS A 108 -9.69 20.72 5.89
CA LYS A 108 -9.06 21.98 5.49
C LYS A 108 -7.54 21.90 5.67
N PRO A 109 -6.83 21.22 4.76
CA PRO A 109 -5.39 20.97 4.90
C PRO A 109 -4.52 22.24 4.95
N ASN A 110 -5.10 23.43 4.70
CA ASN A 110 -4.46 24.75 4.76
C ASN A 110 -5.15 25.73 5.74
N ALA A 111 -6.03 25.29 6.65
CA ALA A 111 -6.78 26.21 7.53
C ALA A 111 -5.95 26.89 8.64
N SER A 112 -4.67 26.57 8.78
CA SER A 112 -3.77 27.31 9.64
C SER A 112 -3.28 28.58 8.92
N ARG A 113 -4.20 29.48 8.57
CA ARG A 113 -3.84 30.87 8.30
C ARG A 113 -3.80 31.54 9.68
N PRO A 114 -2.64 31.98 10.19
CA PRO A 114 -2.62 32.81 11.38
C PRO A 114 -3.42 34.08 11.11
N GLU A 115 -4.08 34.61 12.13
CA GLU A 115 -4.69 35.93 12.07
C GLU A 115 -3.70 36.96 11.52
N GLU A 116 -4.24 37.85 10.70
CA GLU A 116 -3.55 38.91 9.98
C GLU A 116 -2.78 39.80 10.97
N GLY A 117 -1.43 39.72 10.96
CA GLY A 117 -0.57 40.58 11.80
C GLY A 117 0.67 39.92 12.41
N THR A 118 0.85 38.61 12.30
CA THR A 118 2.05 37.94 12.85
C THR A 118 3.13 37.80 11.75
N PRO A 119 4.40 38.21 11.99
CA PRO A 119 5.48 38.00 11.03
C PRO A 119 5.57 36.52 10.66
N LEU A 120 5.44 36.22 9.38
CA LEU A 120 5.51 34.87 8.83
C LEU A 120 6.92 34.32 9.04
N ASN A 121 7.14 33.55 10.11
CA ASN A 121 8.19 32.54 10.08
C ASN A 121 7.75 31.49 9.06
N GLU A 122 8.45 31.42 7.92
CA GLU A 122 8.28 30.46 6.82
C GLU A 122 8.32 28.98 7.24
N GLU A 123 8.55 28.68 8.52
CA GLU A 123 8.68 27.34 9.06
C GLU A 123 7.36 26.72 9.55
N SER A 124 6.27 27.49 9.69
CA SER A 124 5.01 26.95 10.22
C SER A 124 4.02 26.52 9.11
N ASN A 125 3.70 25.23 9.10
CA ASN A 125 2.54 24.58 8.45
C ASN A 125 2.72 23.87 7.10
N SER A 126 3.91 23.37 6.76
CA SER A 126 3.95 22.12 5.99
C SER A 126 3.82 20.97 6.98
N SER A 127 2.59 20.56 7.35
CA SER A 127 2.44 19.32 8.10
C SER A 127 3.16 18.23 7.29
N SER A 128 4.13 17.53 7.89
CA SER A 128 4.92 16.49 7.20
C SER A 128 4.05 15.37 6.58
N TYR A 129 2.75 15.39 6.88
CA TYR A 129 1.70 14.49 6.46
C TYR A 129 0.94 14.93 5.20
N SER A 130 1.01 16.21 4.82
CA SER A 130 0.74 16.55 3.44
C SER A 130 1.98 16.16 2.65
N LEU A 131 2.02 14.93 2.12
CA LEU A 131 2.60 14.72 0.79
C LEU A 131 2.28 15.98 -0.01
N ASN A 132 3.26 16.67 -0.60
CA ASN A 132 3.01 17.92 -1.32
C ASN A 132 2.05 17.64 -2.49
N ARG A 133 0.73 17.55 -2.20
CA ARG A 133 -0.33 17.08 -3.10
C ARG A 133 -0.42 18.01 -4.30
N SER A 134 0.07 19.23 -4.13
CA SER A 134 0.17 20.27 -5.16
C SER A 134 1.35 20.10 -6.11
N ARG A 135 2.42 19.43 -5.70
CA ARG A 135 3.65 19.22 -6.49
C ARG A 135 3.73 17.84 -7.14
N THR A 136 3.15 16.81 -6.54
CA THR A 136 3.13 15.47 -7.16
C THR A 136 2.18 15.42 -8.37
N LEU A 137 2.60 14.71 -9.41
CA LEU A 137 1.74 14.38 -10.57
C LEU A 137 1.10 13.00 -10.43
N VAL A 138 1.45 12.21 -9.42
CA VAL A 138 0.78 10.94 -9.15
C VAL A 138 0.11 11.05 -7.80
N ASN A 139 -1.20 11.32 -7.82
CA ASN A 139 -2.04 11.46 -6.65
C ASN A 139 -3.39 10.81 -6.94
N PRO A 140 -3.67 9.61 -6.44
CA PRO A 140 -4.95 8.95 -6.65
C PRO A 140 -6.06 9.66 -5.88
N SER A 141 -7.26 9.68 -6.44
CA SER A 141 -8.47 10.08 -5.73
C SER A 141 -8.77 9.21 -4.52
N GLY A 142 -9.46 9.75 -3.52
CA GLY A 142 -9.73 9.08 -2.25
C GLY A 142 -10.50 7.76 -2.38
N TRP A 143 -11.36 7.62 -3.39
CA TRP A 143 -12.11 6.37 -3.65
C TRP A 143 -11.21 5.19 -3.98
N ALA A 144 -9.99 5.43 -4.48
CA ALA A 144 -9.05 4.38 -4.85
C ALA A 144 -8.74 3.45 -3.67
N PHE A 145 -8.68 4.01 -2.47
CA PHE A 145 -8.32 3.29 -1.25
C PHE A 145 -9.41 2.32 -0.77
N ALA A 146 -10.61 2.35 -1.36
CA ALA A 146 -11.63 1.33 -1.11
C ALA A 146 -11.19 -0.08 -1.52
N ILE A 147 -10.20 -0.21 -2.41
CA ILE A 147 -9.58 -1.47 -2.86
C ILE A 147 -9.06 -2.32 -1.69
N TRP A 148 -8.68 -1.70 -0.57
CA TRP A 148 -8.19 -2.41 0.60
C TRP A 148 -9.24 -3.33 1.21
N GLY A 149 -10.53 -2.97 1.16
CA GLY A 149 -11.61 -3.80 1.69
C GLY A 149 -11.65 -5.18 1.03
N PRO A 150 -11.83 -5.26 -0.30
CA PRO A 150 -11.77 -6.52 -1.04
C PRO A 150 -10.45 -7.28 -0.89
N ILE A 151 -9.30 -6.58 -0.87
CA ILE A 151 -7.99 -7.22 -0.66
C ILE A 151 -7.96 -7.93 0.70
N TYR A 152 -8.18 -7.22 1.81
CA TYR A 152 -8.10 -7.80 3.15
C TYR A 152 -9.17 -8.85 3.42
N LEU A 153 -10.38 -8.67 2.90
CA LEU A 153 -11.43 -9.67 3.02
C LEU A 153 -11.05 -10.96 2.28
N GLY A 154 -10.51 -10.84 1.07
CA GLY A 154 -10.06 -11.99 0.31
C GLY A 154 -8.82 -12.66 0.91
N GLU A 155 -7.87 -11.90 1.46
CA GLU A 155 -6.72 -12.47 2.18
C GLU A 155 -7.15 -13.19 3.47
N ALA A 156 -8.15 -12.66 4.18
CA ALA A 156 -8.75 -13.36 5.30
C ALA A 156 -9.40 -14.66 4.85
N ALA A 157 -10.11 -14.67 3.72
CA ALA A 157 -10.66 -15.90 3.13
C ALA A 157 -9.54 -16.89 2.73
N PHE A 158 -8.45 -16.41 2.12
CA PHE A 158 -7.28 -17.21 1.79
C PHE A 158 -6.66 -17.87 3.03
N VAL A 159 -6.43 -17.12 4.10
CA VAL A 159 -5.84 -17.66 5.34
C VAL A 159 -6.82 -18.59 6.07
N THR A 160 -8.10 -18.24 6.16
CA THR A 160 -9.10 -19.08 6.85
C THR A 160 -9.36 -20.39 6.10
N SER A 161 -9.43 -20.35 4.77
CA SER A 161 -9.59 -21.57 3.96
C SER A 161 -8.46 -22.59 4.22
N GLN A 162 -7.23 -22.13 4.46
CA GLN A 162 -6.12 -23.01 4.83
C GLN A 162 -6.35 -23.72 6.17
N LEU A 163 -6.96 -23.04 7.14
CA LEU A 163 -7.25 -23.59 8.48
C LEU A 163 -8.37 -24.64 8.45
N PHE A 164 -9.40 -24.41 7.63
CA PHE A 164 -10.56 -25.30 7.52
C PHE A 164 -10.40 -26.38 6.45
N ALA A 165 -9.34 -26.31 5.64
CA ALA A 165 -8.97 -27.36 4.72
C ALA A 165 -8.65 -28.65 5.46
N SER A 166 -9.55 -29.63 5.38
CA SER A 166 -9.17 -31.02 5.61
C SER A 166 -8.11 -31.44 4.58
N ASP A 167 -7.23 -32.38 4.95
CA ASP A 167 -6.13 -32.82 4.08
C ASP A 167 -6.60 -33.29 2.69
N THR A 168 -7.87 -33.67 2.55
CA THR A 168 -8.48 -34.16 1.30
C THR A 168 -9.19 -33.09 0.47
N SER A 169 -9.63 -31.96 1.05
CA SER A 169 -10.48 -30.98 0.33
C SER A 169 -9.68 -29.90 -0.41
N LEU A 170 -8.53 -29.48 0.14
CA LEU A 170 -7.62 -28.50 -0.50
C LEU A 170 -6.20 -29.06 -0.68
N VAL A 171 -6.09 -30.28 -1.21
CA VAL A 171 -4.81 -30.95 -1.49
C VAL A 171 -3.86 -30.05 -2.28
N ALA A 172 -4.37 -29.36 -3.30
CA ALA A 172 -3.56 -28.52 -4.17
C ALA A 172 -3.05 -27.26 -3.46
N LEU A 173 -3.90 -26.60 -2.66
CA LEU A 173 -3.47 -25.50 -1.80
C LEU A 173 -2.38 -25.93 -0.81
N ASN A 174 -2.58 -27.06 -0.12
CA ASN A 174 -1.60 -27.60 0.83
C ASN A 174 -0.23 -27.90 0.17
N LYS A 175 -0.23 -28.42 -1.06
CA LYS A 175 1.00 -28.65 -1.84
C LYS A 175 1.71 -27.35 -2.24
N MET A 176 0.97 -26.26 -2.42
CA MET A 176 1.53 -24.96 -2.80
C MET A 176 2.06 -24.18 -1.58
N LEU A 177 1.57 -24.44 -0.37
CA LEU A 177 1.96 -23.71 0.84
C LEU A 177 3.47 -23.53 1.04
N PRO A 178 4.34 -24.54 0.80
CA PRO A 178 5.79 -24.35 0.93
C PRO A 178 6.33 -23.22 0.05
N ASN A 179 5.81 -23.07 -1.17
CA ASN A 179 6.24 -22.06 -2.14
C ASN A 179 5.65 -20.67 -1.88
N VAL A 180 4.53 -20.60 -1.14
CA VAL A 180 3.79 -19.33 -0.92
C VAL A 180 4.01 -18.75 0.47
N THR A 181 4.28 -19.59 1.47
CA THR A 181 4.35 -19.15 2.88
C THR A 181 5.46 -18.13 3.11
N ALA A 182 6.69 -18.41 2.69
CA ALA A 182 7.81 -17.49 2.88
C ALA A 182 7.56 -16.11 2.24
N PRO A 183 7.19 -16.01 0.95
CA PRO A 183 6.90 -14.72 0.34
C PRO A 183 5.62 -14.05 0.87
N PHE A 184 4.57 -14.80 1.25
CA PHE A 184 3.38 -14.20 1.86
C PHE A 184 3.68 -13.61 3.25
N VAL A 185 4.48 -14.30 4.07
CA VAL A 185 4.96 -13.77 5.35
C VAL A 185 5.78 -12.50 5.14
N ALA A 186 6.72 -12.52 4.18
CA ALA A 186 7.53 -11.35 3.86
C ALA A 186 6.66 -10.15 3.41
N ALA A 187 5.67 -10.38 2.55
CA ALA A 187 4.73 -9.34 2.13
C ALA A 187 4.00 -8.69 3.31
N ASN A 188 3.48 -9.50 4.24
CA ASN A 188 2.80 -9.03 5.45
C ASN A 188 3.73 -8.24 6.38
N LEU A 189 4.99 -8.67 6.52
CA LEU A 189 6.01 -7.96 7.29
C LEU A 189 6.36 -6.61 6.66
N PHE A 190 6.63 -6.58 5.35
CA PHE A 190 6.89 -5.34 4.63
C PHE A 190 5.74 -4.34 4.75
N GLN A 191 4.50 -4.79 4.58
CA GLN A 191 3.33 -3.90 4.73
C GLN A 191 3.14 -3.43 6.18
N SER A 192 3.48 -4.27 7.17
CA SER A 192 3.49 -3.84 8.58
C SER A 192 4.55 -2.76 8.82
N LEU A 193 5.75 -2.93 8.26
CA LEU A 193 6.85 -1.95 8.33
C LEU A 193 6.54 -0.67 7.54
N TRP A 194 5.79 -0.77 6.44
CA TRP A 194 5.32 0.40 5.69
C TRP A 194 4.49 1.33 6.57
N CYS A 195 3.63 0.80 7.45
CA CYS A 195 2.84 1.61 8.37
C CYS A 195 3.68 2.46 9.32
N ALA A 196 4.91 2.03 9.62
CA ALA A 196 5.85 2.80 10.43
C ALA A 196 6.31 4.09 9.73
N SER A 197 6.35 4.08 8.39
CA SER A 197 6.84 5.20 7.58
C SER A 197 5.91 6.41 7.54
N PHE A 198 4.70 6.31 8.08
CA PHE A 198 3.77 7.45 8.18
C PHE A 198 4.17 8.51 9.22
N ARG A 199 5.22 8.28 10.02
CA ARG A 199 5.65 9.22 11.06
C ARG A 199 6.36 10.46 10.47
N PRO A 200 6.32 11.62 11.14
CA PRO A 200 6.97 12.85 10.65
C PRO A 200 8.47 12.69 10.45
N SER A 201 9.12 11.85 11.29
CA SER A 201 10.55 11.55 11.22
C SER A 201 11.00 10.94 9.90
N TYR A 202 10.07 10.42 9.09
CA TYR A 202 10.33 9.86 7.77
C TYR A 202 10.18 10.92 6.65
N GLY A 203 9.68 12.12 6.93
CA GLY A 203 9.48 13.16 5.92
C GLY A 203 10.76 13.81 5.37
N GLU A 204 11.93 13.51 5.96
CA GLU A 204 13.18 14.23 5.70
C GLU A 204 14.30 13.34 5.14
N GLY A 205 15.16 13.94 4.32
CA GLY A 205 16.37 13.31 3.79
C GLY A 205 16.09 12.00 3.04
N TRP A 206 16.88 10.97 3.28
CA TRP A 206 16.72 9.65 2.65
C TRP A 206 15.53 8.85 3.21
N LYS A 207 15.02 9.22 4.39
CA LYS A 207 14.05 8.41 5.16
C LYS A 207 12.68 8.34 4.47
N LYS A 208 12.34 9.35 3.66
CA LYS A 208 11.11 9.40 2.85
C LYS A 208 10.98 8.22 1.89
N TYR A 209 12.11 7.68 1.43
CA TYR A 209 12.15 6.54 0.52
C TYR A 209 11.93 5.20 1.23
N ILE A 210 11.87 5.13 2.57
CA ILE A 210 11.59 3.88 3.28
C ILE A 210 10.19 3.37 2.92
N SER A 211 9.19 4.26 2.82
CA SER A 211 7.83 3.88 2.39
C SER A 211 7.86 3.19 1.02
N VAL A 212 8.63 3.75 0.08
CA VAL A 212 8.82 3.19 -1.27
C VAL A 212 9.42 1.80 -1.19
N GLY A 213 10.49 1.63 -0.41
CA GLY A 213 11.16 0.34 -0.23
C GLY A 213 10.27 -0.73 0.38
N MET A 214 9.46 -0.39 1.40
CA MET A 214 8.56 -1.36 2.03
C MET A 214 7.42 -1.77 1.09
N LEU A 215 6.81 -0.84 0.34
CA LEU A 215 5.79 -1.20 -0.66
C LEU A 215 6.38 -2.00 -1.83
N ALA A 216 7.59 -1.65 -2.28
CA ALA A 216 8.29 -2.42 -3.31
C ALA A 216 8.62 -3.83 -2.83
N GLY A 217 9.06 -3.98 -1.57
CA GLY A 217 9.28 -5.29 -0.94
C GLY A 217 8.00 -6.11 -0.82
N THR A 218 6.86 -5.47 -0.52
CA THR A 218 5.54 -6.11 -0.52
C THR A 218 5.19 -6.61 -1.92
N ALA A 219 5.28 -5.75 -2.93
CA ALA A 219 4.99 -6.09 -4.31
C ALA A 219 5.91 -7.22 -4.84
N TYR A 220 7.22 -7.13 -4.57
CA TYR A 220 8.18 -8.17 -4.93
C TYR A 220 7.82 -9.52 -4.28
N SER A 221 7.55 -9.52 -2.98
CA SER A 221 7.19 -10.75 -2.27
C SER A 221 5.90 -11.36 -2.83
N LEU A 222 4.87 -10.56 -3.10
CA LEU A 222 3.64 -11.04 -3.73
C LEU A 222 3.83 -11.48 -5.18
N SER A 223 4.82 -10.94 -5.90
CA SER A 223 5.19 -11.45 -7.22
C SER A 223 5.73 -12.89 -7.18
N LEU A 224 6.44 -13.25 -6.10
CA LEU A 224 6.91 -14.62 -5.86
C LEU A 224 5.74 -15.56 -5.53
N VAL A 225 4.81 -15.12 -4.66
CA VAL A 225 3.55 -15.85 -4.40
C VAL A 225 2.82 -16.13 -5.72
N ASN A 226 2.74 -15.10 -6.57
CA ASN A 226 2.08 -15.25 -7.84
C ASN A 226 2.80 -16.21 -8.79
N ALA A 227 4.13 -16.14 -8.90
CA ALA A 227 4.89 -17.06 -9.74
C ALA A 227 4.67 -18.53 -9.31
N ALA A 228 4.65 -18.78 -8.00
CA ALA A 228 4.31 -20.09 -7.45
C ALA A 228 2.87 -20.53 -7.78
N GLY A 229 1.91 -19.60 -7.65
CA GLY A 229 0.51 -19.84 -8.00
C GLY A 229 0.30 -20.18 -9.47
N TYR A 230 0.93 -19.42 -10.37
CA TYR A 230 0.87 -19.64 -11.81
C TYR A 230 1.45 -21.01 -12.18
N ALA A 231 2.62 -21.38 -11.63
CA ALA A 231 3.22 -22.69 -11.86
C ALA A 231 2.29 -23.84 -11.43
N ALA A 232 1.58 -23.68 -10.31
CA ALA A 232 0.62 -24.67 -9.81
C ALA A 232 -0.70 -24.73 -10.62
N MET A 233 -1.09 -23.63 -11.26
CA MET A 233 -2.25 -23.62 -12.16
C MET A 233 -1.94 -24.34 -13.48
N VAL A 234 -0.75 -24.12 -14.04
CA VAL A 234 -0.31 -24.78 -15.28
C VAL A 234 -0.19 -26.30 -15.12
N SER A 235 0.15 -26.80 -13.92
CA SER A 235 0.18 -28.23 -13.63
C SER A 235 -1.21 -28.87 -13.50
N ALA A 236 -2.30 -28.15 -13.81
CA ALA A 236 -3.71 -28.56 -13.71
C ALA A 236 -4.21 -28.91 -12.29
N ASP A 237 -3.35 -28.83 -11.27
CA ASP A 237 -3.69 -29.21 -9.90
C ASP A 237 -4.59 -28.18 -9.19
N MET A 238 -4.56 -26.90 -9.62
CA MET A 238 -5.19 -25.78 -8.89
C MET A 238 -6.29 -25.01 -9.63
N VAL A 239 -6.70 -25.44 -10.83
CA VAL A 239 -7.67 -24.67 -11.64
C VAL A 239 -8.94 -24.33 -10.83
N ASN A 240 -9.45 -25.30 -10.07
CA ASN A 240 -10.66 -25.15 -9.23
C ASN A 240 -10.46 -24.34 -7.94
N GLN A 241 -9.24 -23.92 -7.60
CA GLN A 241 -8.90 -23.19 -6.35
C GLN A 241 -8.12 -21.89 -6.60
N SER A 242 -7.83 -21.57 -7.87
CA SER A 242 -7.08 -20.38 -8.28
C SER A 242 -7.68 -19.06 -7.77
N TYR A 243 -9.00 -19.02 -7.56
CA TYR A 243 -9.70 -17.86 -7.00
C TYR A 243 -9.22 -17.46 -5.60
N LEU A 244 -8.64 -18.39 -4.82
CA LEU A 244 -8.06 -18.10 -3.51
C LEU A 244 -6.80 -17.23 -3.60
N LEU A 245 -6.16 -17.16 -4.77
CA LEU A 245 -4.97 -16.34 -5.02
C LEU A 245 -5.30 -14.96 -5.61
N TRP A 246 -6.53 -14.76 -6.09
CA TRP A 246 -6.98 -13.47 -6.62
C TRP A 246 -6.77 -12.29 -5.66
N PRO A 247 -7.07 -12.37 -4.35
CA PRO A 247 -6.80 -11.26 -3.45
C PRO A 247 -5.30 -10.94 -3.32
N LEU A 248 -4.43 -11.96 -3.38
CA LEU A 248 -2.97 -11.77 -3.37
C LEU A 248 -2.48 -11.10 -4.66
N ALA A 249 -3.07 -11.46 -5.80
CA ALA A 249 -2.82 -10.81 -7.09
C ALA A 249 -3.31 -9.35 -7.10
N ALA A 250 -4.46 -9.07 -6.50
CA ALA A 250 -4.95 -7.70 -6.31
C ALA A 250 -4.01 -6.91 -5.40
N HIS A 251 -3.59 -7.49 -4.28
CA HIS A 251 -2.63 -6.87 -3.37
C HIS A 251 -1.30 -6.58 -4.07
N PHE A 252 -0.80 -7.50 -4.90
CA PHE A 252 0.38 -7.30 -5.72
C PHE A 252 0.21 -6.09 -6.65
N GLY A 253 -0.89 -6.05 -7.42
CA GLY A 253 -1.16 -4.94 -8.33
C GLY A 253 -1.24 -3.59 -7.62
N TRP A 254 -1.95 -3.55 -6.50
CA TRP A 254 -2.11 -2.34 -5.72
C TRP A 254 -0.78 -1.84 -5.14
N THR A 255 0.04 -2.73 -4.57
CA THR A 255 1.34 -2.35 -3.99
C THR A 255 2.38 -1.95 -5.04
N SER A 256 2.32 -2.52 -6.24
CA SER A 256 3.08 -2.03 -7.40
C SER A 256 2.73 -0.57 -7.74
N ALA A 257 1.44 -0.23 -7.81
CA ALA A 257 1.01 1.14 -8.05
C ALA A 257 1.37 2.08 -6.87
N ALA A 258 1.11 1.64 -5.64
CA ALA A 258 1.37 2.41 -4.44
C ALA A 258 2.86 2.72 -4.26
N THR A 259 3.75 1.82 -4.68
CA THR A 259 5.21 2.05 -4.71
C THR A 259 5.53 3.29 -5.56
N LEU A 260 4.96 3.38 -6.77
CA LEU A 260 5.16 4.51 -7.66
C LEU A 260 4.55 5.81 -7.11
N VAL A 261 3.36 5.74 -6.51
CA VAL A 261 2.74 6.89 -5.81
C VAL A 261 3.67 7.41 -4.70
N ASN A 262 4.21 6.52 -3.87
CA ASN A 262 5.10 6.89 -2.77
C ASN A 262 6.44 7.42 -3.25
N LEU A 263 6.95 6.93 -4.39
CA LEU A 263 8.15 7.47 -5.02
C LEU A 263 7.93 8.91 -5.48
N ASN A 264 6.82 9.19 -6.19
CA ASN A 264 6.44 10.53 -6.61
C ASN A 264 6.27 11.46 -5.40
N GLY A 265 5.60 10.98 -4.36
CA GLY A 265 5.45 11.69 -3.09
C GLY A 265 6.78 12.06 -2.44
N SER A 266 7.72 11.12 -2.40
CA SER A 266 9.06 11.30 -1.82
C SER A 266 9.92 12.30 -2.62
N VAL A 267 9.79 12.31 -3.95
CA VAL A 267 10.48 13.30 -4.78
C VAL A 267 9.80 14.68 -4.64
N ALA A 268 8.47 14.73 -4.61
CA ALA A 268 7.70 15.97 -4.49
C ALA A 268 7.85 16.66 -3.13
N SER A 269 8.16 15.92 -2.06
CA SER A 269 8.49 16.49 -0.76
C SER A 269 9.88 17.14 -0.73
N ASP A 270 10.74 16.86 -1.70
CA ASP A 270 12.04 17.51 -1.83
C ASP A 270 11.90 18.94 -2.38
N LYS A 271 12.26 19.94 -1.58
CA LYS A 271 12.24 21.34 -2.03
C LYS A 271 13.25 21.59 -3.16
N SER A 272 14.32 20.77 -3.26
CA SER A 272 15.32 20.87 -4.33
C SER A 272 14.87 20.24 -5.65
N ALA A 273 13.82 19.42 -5.65
CA ALA A 273 13.31 18.81 -6.89
C ALA A 273 12.73 19.88 -7.81
N THR A 274 13.24 19.95 -9.04
CA THR A 274 12.77 20.90 -10.06
C THR A 274 11.42 20.46 -10.65
N PRO A 275 10.61 21.38 -11.22
CA PRO A 275 9.41 21.00 -11.95
C PRO A 275 9.67 19.96 -13.04
N ARG A 276 10.78 20.07 -13.78
CA ARG A 276 11.16 19.08 -14.81
C ARG A 276 11.35 17.68 -14.22
N THR A 277 11.99 17.57 -13.07
CA THR A 277 12.16 16.30 -12.35
C THR A 277 10.81 15.71 -11.95
N LEU A 278 9.90 16.53 -11.43
CA LEU A 278 8.55 16.11 -11.04
C LEU A 278 7.71 15.64 -12.24
N VAL A 279 7.84 16.34 -13.37
CA VAL A 279 7.22 15.94 -14.65
C VAL A 279 7.75 14.58 -15.11
N ALA A 280 9.09 14.44 -15.17
CA ALA A 280 9.72 13.21 -15.62
C ALA A 280 9.30 12.01 -14.75
N ILE A 281 9.40 12.11 -13.43
CA ILE A 281 9.04 11.00 -12.54
C ILE A 281 7.54 10.66 -12.61
N GLY A 282 6.66 11.66 -12.74
CA GLY A 282 5.23 11.46 -12.87
C GLY A 282 4.86 10.69 -14.14
N HIS A 283 5.32 11.19 -15.29
CA HIS A 283 5.03 10.56 -16.59
C HIS A 283 5.65 9.17 -16.68
N SER A 284 6.91 9.02 -16.25
CA SER A 284 7.57 7.69 -16.20
C SER A 284 6.81 6.72 -15.30
N SER A 285 6.26 7.17 -14.18
CA SER A 285 5.50 6.30 -13.27
C SER A 285 4.19 5.79 -13.91
N ALA A 286 3.46 6.62 -14.66
CA ALA A 286 2.28 6.16 -15.38
C ALA A 286 2.62 5.15 -16.48
N VAL A 287 3.72 5.39 -17.21
CA VAL A 287 4.20 4.46 -18.25
C VAL A 287 4.62 3.13 -17.62
N ILE A 288 5.44 3.15 -16.57
CA ILE A 288 5.89 1.95 -15.86
C ILE A 288 4.69 1.16 -15.31
N ALA A 289 3.73 1.83 -14.65
CA ALA A 289 2.52 1.19 -14.15
C ALA A 289 1.72 0.50 -15.27
N THR A 290 1.60 1.17 -16.43
CA THR A 290 0.93 0.60 -17.61
C THR A 290 1.69 -0.60 -18.16
N THR A 291 3.00 -0.49 -18.34
CA THR A 291 3.87 -1.57 -18.84
C THR A 291 3.83 -2.78 -17.91
N LEU A 292 3.90 -2.57 -16.59
CA LEU A 292 3.75 -3.64 -15.61
C LEU A 292 2.35 -4.25 -15.69
N GLY A 293 1.31 -3.41 -15.66
CA GLY A 293 -0.08 -3.83 -15.70
C GLY A 293 -0.43 -4.67 -16.92
N VAL A 294 0.03 -4.28 -18.12
CA VAL A 294 -0.16 -5.06 -19.35
C VAL A 294 0.78 -6.28 -19.38
N GLY A 295 2.08 -6.06 -19.15
CA GLY A 295 3.10 -7.09 -19.31
C GLY A 295 2.92 -8.29 -18.38
N ILE A 296 2.72 -8.04 -17.08
CA ILE A 296 2.53 -9.12 -16.09
C ILE A 296 1.20 -9.83 -16.32
N THR A 297 0.14 -9.09 -16.63
CA THR A 297 -1.19 -9.67 -16.92
C THR A 297 -1.12 -10.66 -18.08
N LEU A 298 -0.49 -10.25 -19.19
CA LEU A 298 -0.36 -11.10 -20.36
C LEU A 298 0.64 -12.25 -20.15
N ALA A 299 1.79 -11.99 -19.54
CA ALA A 299 2.82 -13.01 -19.34
C ALA A 299 2.39 -14.13 -18.37
N ASN A 300 1.57 -13.80 -17.36
CA ASN A 300 1.17 -14.72 -16.30
C ASN A 300 -0.33 -15.06 -16.33
N SER A 301 -1.07 -14.63 -17.35
CA SER A 301 -2.54 -14.78 -17.44
C SER A 301 -3.25 -14.33 -16.16
N MET A 302 -2.91 -13.13 -15.68
CA MET A 302 -3.37 -12.59 -14.39
C MET A 302 -4.31 -11.39 -14.53
N PRO A 303 -5.60 -11.61 -14.86
CA PRO A 303 -6.53 -10.52 -15.08
C PRO A 303 -6.71 -9.62 -13.84
N VAL A 304 -6.68 -10.19 -12.63
CA VAL A 304 -6.87 -9.43 -11.38
C VAL A 304 -5.76 -8.42 -11.14
N TYR A 305 -4.51 -8.73 -11.51
CA TYR A 305 -3.40 -7.78 -11.43
C TYR A 305 -3.64 -6.59 -12.37
N GLY A 306 -3.95 -6.87 -13.64
CA GLY A 306 -4.27 -5.85 -14.64
C GLY A 306 -5.45 -4.96 -14.25
N LEU A 307 -6.54 -5.55 -13.74
CA LEU A 307 -7.69 -4.79 -13.24
C LEU A 307 -7.34 -3.91 -12.05
N THR A 308 -6.45 -4.35 -11.16
CA THR A 308 -6.02 -3.53 -10.02
C THR A 308 -5.16 -2.34 -10.46
N LEU A 309 -4.26 -2.55 -11.43
CA LEU A 309 -3.50 -1.44 -12.03
C LEU A 309 -4.42 -0.49 -12.79
N SER A 310 -5.44 -1.03 -13.48
CA SER A 310 -6.48 -0.24 -14.13
C SER A 310 -7.19 0.67 -13.13
N TRP A 311 -7.67 0.11 -12.03
CA TRP A 311 -8.29 0.84 -10.92
C TRP A 311 -7.39 1.96 -10.38
N ALA A 312 -6.12 1.66 -10.10
CA ALA A 312 -5.17 2.63 -9.56
C ALA A 312 -4.85 3.77 -10.55
N LEU A 313 -4.72 3.45 -11.83
CA LEU A 313 -4.45 4.44 -12.88
C LEU A 313 -5.68 5.32 -13.15
N ALA A 314 -6.89 4.76 -13.18
CA ALA A 314 -8.14 5.53 -13.25
C ALA A 314 -8.23 6.53 -12.08
N ALA A 315 -7.91 6.10 -10.87
CA ALA A 315 -7.86 6.97 -9.71
C ALA A 315 -6.82 8.08 -9.81
N CYS A 316 -5.65 7.81 -10.37
CA CYS A 316 -4.64 8.84 -10.60
C CYS A 316 -5.09 9.85 -11.67
N ALA A 317 -5.80 9.40 -12.71
CA ALA A 317 -6.37 10.28 -13.72
C ALA A 317 -7.42 11.22 -13.10
N ASP A 318 -8.34 10.68 -12.30
CA ASP A 318 -9.35 11.45 -11.58
C ASP A 318 -8.72 12.41 -10.54
N GLY A 319 -7.67 11.98 -9.85
CA GLY A 319 -6.96 12.84 -8.90
C GLY A 319 -6.26 14.01 -9.59
N MET A 320 -5.79 13.83 -10.83
CA MET A 320 -5.21 14.91 -11.63
C MET A 320 -6.26 15.90 -12.16
N SER A 321 -7.51 15.51 -12.40
CA SER A 321 -8.57 16.47 -12.74
C SER A 321 -8.97 17.37 -11.56
N HIS A 322 -8.68 16.94 -10.34
CA HIS A 322 -8.98 17.69 -9.10
C HIS A 322 -7.71 18.16 -8.38
N ARG A 323 -6.60 18.31 -9.13
CA ARG A 323 -5.30 18.69 -8.58
C ARG A 323 -5.39 20.06 -7.90
N ILE A 324 -4.74 20.17 -6.74
CA ILE A 324 -4.57 21.43 -6.02
C ILE A 324 -3.37 22.20 -6.62
N PRO A 325 -3.51 23.47 -6.99
CA PRO A 325 -2.39 24.29 -7.47
C PRO A 325 -1.25 24.41 -6.45
N THR A 326 -0.01 24.54 -6.93
CA THR A 326 1.13 24.91 -6.08
C THR A 326 1.14 26.42 -5.82
N GLN A 327 1.71 26.82 -4.69
CA GLN A 327 1.79 28.24 -4.28
C GLN A 327 2.78 29.04 -5.13
N ARG A 328 3.74 28.36 -5.78
CA ARG A 328 4.76 29.00 -6.62
C ARG A 328 4.26 29.09 -8.06
N GLN A 329 3.94 30.29 -8.52
CA GLN A 329 3.38 30.53 -9.86
C GLN A 329 4.24 29.92 -10.97
N GLU A 330 5.56 30.07 -10.89
CA GLU A 330 6.49 29.51 -11.88
C GLU A 330 6.45 27.97 -11.95
N GLU A 331 6.25 27.31 -10.80
CA GLU A 331 6.05 25.86 -10.79
C GLU A 331 4.66 25.49 -11.33
N GLU A 332 3.63 26.28 -11.01
CA GLU A 332 2.24 26.02 -11.42
C GLU A 332 2.08 26.04 -12.94
N ASP A 333 2.71 26.98 -13.64
CA ASP A 333 2.62 27.11 -15.10
C ASP A 333 3.13 25.85 -15.83
N VAL A 334 4.10 25.16 -15.23
CA VAL A 334 4.66 23.90 -15.76
C VAL A 334 3.83 22.71 -15.30
N LEU A 335 3.50 22.64 -14.01
CA LEU A 335 2.85 21.47 -13.41
C LEU A 335 1.37 21.33 -13.82
N SER A 336 0.66 22.43 -14.05
CA SER A 336 -0.72 22.40 -14.56
C SER A 336 -0.80 21.72 -15.94
N LYS A 337 0.05 22.15 -16.88
CA LYS A 337 0.15 21.53 -18.22
C LYS A 337 0.58 20.07 -18.14
N ALA A 338 1.54 19.77 -17.26
CA ALA A 338 2.00 18.40 -17.08
C ALA A 338 0.93 17.49 -16.47
N ALA A 339 0.06 18.02 -15.59
CA ALA A 339 -1.06 17.30 -14.99
C ALA A 339 -2.11 16.88 -16.03
N ASP A 340 -2.37 17.71 -17.06
CA ASP A 340 -3.24 17.32 -18.16
C ASP A 340 -2.68 16.15 -18.97
N VAL A 341 -1.37 16.16 -19.25
CA VAL A 341 -0.68 15.05 -19.91
C VAL A 341 -0.72 13.81 -19.03
N GLN A 342 -0.41 13.96 -17.75
CA GLN A 342 -0.44 12.88 -16.78
C GLN A 342 -1.83 12.24 -16.68
N ARG A 343 -2.90 13.03 -16.62
CA ARG A 343 -4.28 12.54 -16.62
C ARG A 343 -4.54 11.65 -17.83
N LYS A 344 -4.14 12.10 -19.02
CA LYS A 344 -4.29 11.33 -20.26
C LYS A 344 -3.47 10.04 -20.23
N LEU A 345 -2.22 10.09 -19.77
CA LEU A 345 -1.37 8.90 -19.63
C LEU A 345 -1.98 7.88 -18.67
N CYS A 346 -2.45 8.33 -17.50
CA CYS A 346 -3.10 7.46 -16.53
C CYS A 346 -4.41 6.86 -17.06
N TRP A 347 -5.26 7.66 -17.72
CA TRP A 347 -6.50 7.15 -18.31
C TRP A 347 -6.21 6.11 -19.41
N THR A 348 -5.29 6.41 -20.33
CA THR A 348 -4.90 5.47 -21.39
C THR A 348 -4.33 4.19 -20.80
N GLY A 349 -3.43 4.31 -19.82
CA GLY A 349 -2.88 3.18 -19.10
C GLY A 349 -3.94 2.32 -18.43
N SER A 350 -4.93 2.97 -17.79
CA SER A 350 -6.07 2.29 -17.18
C SER A 350 -6.83 1.42 -18.18
N VAL A 351 -7.14 1.97 -19.35
CA VAL A 351 -7.85 1.23 -20.40
C VAL A 351 -7.01 0.08 -20.95
N LEU A 352 -5.72 0.31 -21.21
CA LEU A 352 -4.83 -0.75 -21.68
C LEU A 352 -4.73 -1.92 -20.69
N CYS A 353 -4.61 -1.63 -19.39
CA CYS A 353 -4.59 -2.67 -18.36
C CYS A 353 -5.93 -3.44 -18.27
N ALA A 354 -7.07 -2.75 -18.42
CA ALA A 354 -8.39 -3.40 -18.44
C ALA A 354 -8.56 -4.30 -19.67
N LEU A 355 -8.12 -3.84 -20.86
CA LEU A 355 -8.16 -4.63 -22.08
C LEU A 355 -7.25 -5.86 -22.00
N ALA A 356 -6.04 -5.72 -21.46
CA ALA A 356 -5.14 -6.85 -21.22
C ALA A 356 -5.77 -7.88 -20.27
N ALA A 357 -6.41 -7.41 -19.18
CA ALA A 357 -7.12 -8.30 -18.27
C ALA A 357 -8.30 -9.01 -18.93
N ALA A 358 -9.12 -8.29 -19.70
CA ALA A 358 -10.24 -8.89 -20.44
C ALA A 358 -9.76 -9.95 -21.44
N TYR A 359 -8.65 -9.68 -22.14
CA TYR A 359 -8.03 -10.64 -23.06
C TYR A 359 -7.52 -11.89 -22.33
N SER A 360 -6.86 -11.73 -21.18
CA SER A 360 -6.39 -12.86 -20.36
C SER A 360 -7.52 -13.69 -19.74
N CYS A 361 -8.74 -13.17 -19.63
CA CYS A 361 -9.89 -13.96 -19.17
C CYS A 361 -10.46 -14.91 -20.25
N VAL A 362 -10.19 -14.65 -21.53
CA VAL A 362 -10.78 -15.40 -22.67
C VAL A 362 -9.77 -16.24 -23.44
N SER A 363 -8.47 -16.09 -23.13
CA SER A 363 -7.36 -16.81 -23.77
C SER A 363 -6.95 -18.02 -22.95
#